data_AF-A0A1G1C2B7-F1
#
_entry.id   AF-A0A1G1C2B7-F1
#
_cell.length_a   1.000
_cell.length_b   1.000
_cell.length_c   1.000
_cell.angle_alpha   90.00
_cell.angle_beta   90.00
_cell.angle_gamma   90.00
#
_symmetry.space_group_name_H-M   'P 1'
#
loop_
_entity.id
_entity.type
_entity.pdbx_description
1 polymer ?
#
loop_
_entity_poly.entity_id
_entity_poly.type
_entity_poly.pdbx_seq_one_letter_code
_entity_poly.pdbx_strand_id
1 'polypeptide(L)'
;MVYHAIRAFCVCILAVAGVCRGGPVPDGEGTATLPDSSVYKGTFKNGLFNGKGMLTWRDGATYVGEFKDGLHNGNGVLTDTNGDQYDGTFKDGQETGRGIYTWKDGGRYEGEFKDGEFDGKGSLTRANGDSYEGDFKDGKSNGKGVFTYKNGDRYDGEFKDGRHNGKGLFVRRNGDRYEGDFKDGRFEGQGKLTYATGGVYTGEFADSGSNGRGVYTWDDGRYEGDFKDGQYDGTGVFIYKNGNRYEGDFKDGRCDGKGVLTYKNGGRYEGEFKNGTFDGKGLAIRENSDRYEGEFKDGRYNGQGTWTYVSGDVYTGEFKDNTFNGHGVLVYANGRRKEGTWIQGTFVNEGNAWAEDFLTSTSGVCSVLLLCVLIAFGVAYRIRRWLKQKYCRSLLWQCQHPTRSWITLAVFGAGCALLGLASLVLVWDPRVYGDWNYLIADLFGGGVLFGIGGVCIRQAFRRRLMLGFLNQARIRDAIAELTTAGK
;
A
#
# COMPACT_ATOMS: atom_id res chain seq x y z
N MET A 1 -26.57 25.69 -25.83
CA MET A 1 -27.08 27.07 -26.02
C MET A 1 -27.23 27.49 -27.49
N VAL A 2 -26.58 26.82 -28.47
CA VAL A 2 -26.76 27.07 -29.94
C VAL A 2 -28.22 27.11 -30.44
N TYR A 3 -29.18 26.51 -29.73
CA TYR A 3 -30.61 26.53 -30.11
C TYR A 3 -31.29 27.90 -29.96
N HIS A 4 -30.84 28.78 -29.05
CA HIS A 4 -31.52 30.06 -28.80
C HIS A 4 -31.26 31.09 -29.91
N ALA A 5 -30.07 31.07 -30.51
CA ALA A 5 -29.70 31.95 -31.62
C ALA A 5 -30.55 31.75 -32.89
N ILE A 6 -31.08 30.53 -33.12
CA ILE A 6 -31.89 30.22 -34.30
C ILE A 6 -33.28 30.87 -34.21
N ARG A 7 -33.85 31.03 -33.01
CA ARG A 7 -35.20 31.59 -32.84
C ARG A 7 -35.26 33.11 -33.02
N ALA A 8 -34.16 33.83 -32.75
CA ALA A 8 -34.07 35.27 -33.01
C ALA A 8 -34.15 35.60 -34.53
N PHE A 9 -33.53 34.76 -35.37
CA PHE A 9 -33.48 34.98 -36.82
C PHE A 9 -34.81 34.71 -37.54
N CYS A 10 -35.64 33.79 -37.05
CA CYS A 10 -36.89 33.41 -37.72
C CYS A 10 -37.99 34.49 -37.64
N VAL A 11 -38.01 35.34 -36.61
CA VAL A 11 -39.06 36.35 -36.44
C VAL A 11 -38.90 37.51 -37.44
N CYS A 12 -37.67 37.89 -37.79
CA CYS A 12 -37.38 38.99 -38.73
C CYS A 12 -37.96 38.80 -40.14
N ILE A 13 -38.03 37.57 -40.65
CA ILE A 13 -38.45 37.33 -42.04
C ILE A 13 -39.99 37.28 -42.17
N LEU A 14 -40.69 36.79 -41.14
CA LEU A 14 -42.13 36.52 -41.25
C LEU A 14 -43.02 37.74 -40.99
N ALA A 15 -42.56 38.72 -40.21
CA ALA A 15 -43.33 39.94 -39.96
C ALA A 15 -43.52 40.81 -41.22
N VAL A 16 -42.61 40.73 -42.20
CA VAL A 16 -42.66 41.54 -43.42
C VAL A 16 -43.53 40.91 -44.52
N ALA A 17 -43.72 39.57 -44.52
CA ALA A 17 -44.36 38.87 -45.64
C ALA A 17 -45.83 38.44 -45.40
N GLY A 18 -46.27 38.37 -44.14
CA GLY A 18 -47.54 37.70 -43.79
C GLY A 18 -48.79 38.58 -43.66
N VAL A 19 -48.63 39.89 -43.42
CA VAL A 19 -49.77 40.76 -43.09
C VAL A 19 -49.76 41.94 -44.05
N CYS A 20 -50.39 41.79 -45.23
CA CYS A 20 -51.09 42.86 -45.95
C CYS A 20 -51.62 42.36 -47.31
N ARG A 21 -52.79 41.70 -47.30
CA ARG A 21 -53.72 41.81 -48.43
C ARG A 21 -54.83 42.79 -48.04
N GLY A 22 -54.52 44.10 -48.06
CA GLY A 22 -55.51 45.19 -48.13
C GLY A 22 -56.09 45.75 -46.82
N GLY A 23 -55.57 45.41 -45.64
CA GLY A 23 -56.02 45.99 -44.35
C GLY A 23 -55.12 47.11 -43.82
N PRO A 24 -55.58 47.93 -42.83
CA PRO A 24 -54.73 48.91 -42.16
C PRO A 24 -53.54 48.23 -41.46
N VAL A 25 -52.37 48.88 -41.52
CA VAL A 25 -51.15 48.42 -40.84
C VAL A 25 -51.42 48.34 -39.33
N PRO A 26 -51.15 47.20 -38.66
CA PRO A 26 -51.37 47.07 -37.22
C PRO A 26 -50.58 48.11 -36.41
N ASP A 27 -51.27 48.83 -35.53
CA ASP A 27 -50.71 49.79 -34.57
C ASP A 27 -51.53 49.73 -33.27
N GLY A 28 -50.86 49.86 -32.11
CA GLY A 28 -51.49 49.70 -30.80
C GLY A 28 -51.60 48.24 -30.34
N GLU A 29 -52.48 47.97 -29.37
CA GLU A 29 -52.65 46.62 -28.81
C GLU A 29 -53.40 45.68 -29.76
N GLY A 30 -52.91 44.45 -29.90
CA GLY A 30 -53.54 43.47 -30.79
C GLY A 30 -53.10 42.04 -30.56
N THR A 31 -53.61 41.15 -31.42
CA THR A 31 -53.18 39.75 -31.51
C THR A 31 -52.95 39.39 -32.97
N ALA A 32 -51.80 38.78 -33.26
CA ALA A 32 -51.46 38.29 -34.59
C ALA A 32 -51.15 36.79 -34.53
N THR A 33 -51.70 36.04 -35.49
CA THR A 33 -51.28 34.66 -35.77
C THR A 33 -50.34 34.71 -36.98
N LEU A 34 -49.10 34.29 -36.77
CA LEU A 34 -48.04 34.25 -37.78
C LEU A 34 -48.25 33.07 -38.75
N PRO A 35 -47.65 33.08 -39.95
CA PRO A 35 -47.79 32.00 -40.93
C PRO A 35 -47.36 30.61 -40.42
N ASP A 36 -46.45 30.57 -39.45
CA ASP A 36 -45.99 29.36 -38.76
C ASP A 36 -46.92 28.95 -37.60
N SER A 37 -48.08 29.56 -37.45
CA SER A 37 -49.03 29.37 -36.35
C SER A 37 -48.53 29.84 -34.98
N SER A 38 -47.40 30.56 -34.92
CA SER A 38 -47.00 31.27 -33.70
C SER A 38 -47.97 32.42 -33.43
N VAL A 39 -48.24 32.72 -32.16
CA VAL A 39 -49.21 33.73 -31.74
C VAL A 39 -48.51 34.83 -30.95
N TYR A 40 -48.63 36.06 -31.42
CA TYR A 40 -48.20 37.24 -30.69
C TYR A 40 -49.41 38.00 -30.14
N LYS A 41 -49.34 38.42 -28.88
CA LYS A 41 -50.31 39.28 -28.22
C LYS A 41 -49.59 40.43 -27.52
N GLY A 42 -49.81 41.66 -27.94
CA GLY A 42 -49.14 42.83 -27.38
C GLY A 42 -49.23 44.05 -28.28
N THR A 43 -48.36 45.03 -28.05
CA THR A 43 -48.34 46.27 -28.82
C THR A 43 -47.69 46.07 -30.21
N PHE A 44 -48.20 46.80 -31.20
CA PHE A 44 -47.66 46.90 -32.54
C PHE A 44 -47.28 48.35 -32.83
N LYS A 45 -46.25 48.54 -33.64
CA LYS A 45 -45.88 49.84 -34.21
C LYS A 45 -45.44 49.64 -35.65
N ASN A 46 -46.10 50.32 -36.59
CA ASN A 46 -45.85 50.15 -38.03
C ASN A 46 -45.89 48.69 -38.49
N GLY A 47 -46.82 47.89 -37.94
CA GLY A 47 -46.98 46.47 -38.28
C GLY A 47 -45.96 45.52 -37.66
N LEU A 48 -44.98 46.02 -36.90
CA LEU A 48 -43.98 45.21 -36.20
C LEU A 48 -44.31 45.07 -34.72
N PHE A 49 -43.88 43.96 -34.10
CA PHE A 49 -43.96 43.79 -32.65
C PHE A 49 -43.13 44.87 -31.96
N ASN A 50 -43.73 45.58 -31.02
CA ASN A 50 -43.10 46.69 -30.31
C ASN A 50 -43.66 46.80 -28.90
N GLY A 51 -42.97 47.46 -27.97
CA GLY A 51 -43.48 47.62 -26.61
C GLY A 51 -43.59 46.28 -25.86
N LYS A 52 -44.59 46.09 -25.03
CA LYS A 52 -44.75 44.86 -24.24
C LYS A 52 -45.62 43.85 -24.99
N GLY A 53 -45.26 42.58 -24.92
CA GLY A 53 -46.04 41.52 -25.53
C GLY A 53 -45.68 40.12 -25.05
N MET A 54 -46.46 39.17 -25.54
CA MET A 54 -46.26 37.74 -25.37
C MET A 54 -46.23 37.07 -26.75
N LEU A 55 -45.14 36.40 -27.06
CA LEU A 55 -45.00 35.53 -28.23
C LEU A 55 -45.03 34.08 -27.77
N THR A 56 -45.95 33.30 -28.34
CA THR A 56 -46.01 31.84 -28.18
C THR A 56 -45.65 31.20 -29.50
N TRP A 57 -44.55 30.46 -29.55
CA TRP A 57 -44.16 29.73 -30.75
C TRP A 57 -45.01 28.47 -30.93
N ARG A 58 -45.10 27.95 -32.16
CA ARG A 58 -45.83 26.70 -32.47
C ARG A 58 -45.39 25.51 -31.60
N ASP A 59 -44.12 25.46 -31.25
CA ASP A 59 -43.54 24.38 -30.45
C ASP A 59 -43.86 24.48 -28.94
N GLY A 60 -44.52 25.56 -28.52
CA GLY A 60 -44.93 25.81 -27.14
C GLY A 60 -43.94 26.65 -26.33
N ALA A 61 -42.79 27.05 -26.89
CA ALA A 61 -41.95 28.05 -26.24
C ALA A 61 -42.72 29.37 -26.08
N THR A 62 -42.36 30.16 -25.08
CA THR A 62 -42.99 31.48 -24.84
C THR A 62 -41.96 32.53 -24.51
N TYR A 63 -42.19 33.75 -24.97
CA TYR A 63 -41.48 34.94 -24.54
C TYR A 63 -42.48 35.97 -24.08
N VAL A 64 -42.28 36.49 -22.87
CA VAL A 64 -43.07 37.56 -22.29
C VAL A 64 -42.13 38.70 -21.93
N GLY A 65 -42.23 39.83 -22.62
CA GLY A 65 -41.29 40.91 -22.40
C GLY A 65 -41.45 42.07 -23.36
N GLU A 66 -40.40 42.87 -23.42
CA GLU A 66 -40.30 44.01 -24.31
C GLU A 66 -39.84 43.60 -25.73
N PHE A 67 -40.35 44.29 -26.73
CA PHE A 67 -40.08 44.11 -28.16
C PHE A 67 -39.70 45.45 -28.80
N LYS A 68 -38.77 45.40 -29.76
CA LYS A 68 -38.44 46.53 -30.62
C LYS A 68 -38.21 46.03 -32.04
N ASP A 69 -38.92 46.64 -32.98
CA ASP A 69 -38.81 46.35 -34.42
C ASP A 69 -38.92 44.85 -34.75
N GLY A 70 -39.82 44.14 -34.04
CA GLY A 70 -40.04 42.71 -34.23
C GLY A 70 -39.16 41.78 -33.38
N LEU A 71 -38.15 42.30 -32.69
CA LEU A 71 -37.17 41.52 -31.92
C LEU A 71 -37.34 41.68 -30.42
N HIS A 72 -36.97 40.64 -29.65
CA HIS A 72 -36.87 40.75 -28.19
C HIS A 72 -35.85 41.84 -27.82
N ASN A 73 -36.25 42.79 -26.99
CA ASN A 73 -35.41 43.94 -26.64
C ASN A 73 -35.87 44.52 -25.31
N GLY A 74 -34.98 44.84 -24.37
CA GLY A 74 -35.36 45.25 -23.02
C GLY A 74 -35.48 44.03 -22.10
N ASN A 75 -36.30 44.09 -21.05
CA ASN A 75 -36.43 42.96 -20.12
C ASN A 75 -37.50 41.96 -20.59
N GLY A 76 -37.26 40.68 -20.37
CA GLY A 76 -38.20 39.64 -20.73
C GLY A 76 -37.88 38.29 -20.11
N VAL A 77 -38.88 37.41 -20.21
CA VAL A 77 -38.80 36.03 -19.76
C VAL A 77 -39.02 35.13 -20.97
N LEU A 78 -37.99 34.35 -21.32
CA LEU A 78 -38.05 33.30 -22.33
C LEU A 78 -38.20 31.95 -21.63
N THR A 79 -39.26 31.20 -21.93
CA THR A 79 -39.44 29.82 -21.51
C THR A 79 -39.33 28.92 -22.74
N ASP A 80 -38.33 28.05 -22.76
CA ASP A 80 -38.12 27.10 -23.85
C ASP A 80 -39.06 25.89 -23.70
N THR A 81 -39.29 25.19 -24.80
CA THR A 81 -40.08 23.95 -24.93
C THR A 81 -39.65 22.84 -23.97
N ASN A 82 -38.37 22.81 -23.59
CA ASN A 82 -37.84 21.84 -22.65
C ASN A 82 -38.13 22.22 -21.19
N GLY A 83 -38.64 23.42 -20.91
CA GLY A 83 -38.91 23.96 -19.58
C GLY A 83 -37.79 24.81 -18.98
N ASP A 84 -36.67 24.98 -19.70
CA ASP A 84 -35.63 25.93 -19.29
C ASP A 84 -36.15 27.36 -19.42
N GLN A 85 -35.71 28.24 -18.54
CA GLN A 85 -36.20 29.61 -18.46
C GLN A 85 -35.04 30.59 -18.34
N TYR A 86 -35.05 31.64 -19.17
CA TYR A 86 -34.23 32.83 -19.01
C TYR A 86 -35.10 34.01 -18.61
N ASP A 87 -34.73 34.71 -17.53
CA ASP A 87 -35.33 35.96 -17.07
C ASP A 87 -34.23 37.02 -17.02
N GLY A 88 -34.27 37.99 -17.94
CA GLY A 88 -33.19 38.97 -18.05
C GLY A 88 -33.33 39.94 -19.20
N THR A 89 -32.21 40.58 -19.56
CA THR A 89 -32.18 41.60 -20.59
C THR A 89 -31.91 41.00 -21.99
N PHE A 90 -32.61 41.53 -22.98
CA PHE A 90 -32.46 41.19 -24.39
C PHE A 90 -32.04 42.43 -25.18
N LYS A 91 -31.24 42.22 -26.21
CA LYS A 91 -30.91 43.22 -27.23
C LYS A 91 -30.89 42.56 -28.59
N ASP A 92 -31.69 43.11 -29.51
CA ASP A 92 -31.75 42.66 -30.91
C ASP A 92 -31.98 41.13 -31.02
N GLY A 93 -32.83 40.59 -30.15
CA GLY A 93 -33.17 39.17 -30.10
C GLY A 93 -32.23 38.28 -29.29
N GLN A 94 -31.11 38.81 -28.78
CA GLN A 94 -30.11 38.04 -28.02
C GLN A 94 -30.14 38.36 -26.54
N GLU A 95 -29.93 37.35 -25.70
CA GLU A 95 -29.74 37.50 -24.25
C GLU A 95 -28.43 38.26 -23.99
N THR A 96 -28.49 39.31 -23.18
CA THR A 96 -27.36 40.17 -22.89
C THR A 96 -27.51 40.84 -21.52
N GLY A 97 -26.43 41.35 -20.94
CA GLY A 97 -26.52 42.05 -19.65
C GLY A 97 -26.80 41.09 -18.51
N ARG A 98 -27.57 41.48 -17.50
CA ARG A 98 -27.85 40.62 -16.34
C ARG A 98 -29.08 39.77 -16.58
N GLY A 99 -29.02 38.51 -16.14
CA GLY A 99 -30.15 37.60 -16.19
C GLY A 99 -30.01 36.43 -15.23
N ILE A 100 -31.08 35.65 -15.18
CA ILE A 100 -31.19 34.40 -14.46
C ILE A 100 -31.58 33.33 -15.46
N TYR A 101 -30.75 32.29 -15.57
CA TYR A 101 -31.09 31.09 -16.31
C TYR A 101 -31.44 29.98 -15.33
N THR A 102 -32.62 29.40 -15.45
CA THR A 102 -33.08 28.26 -14.64
C THR A 102 -33.28 27.07 -15.56
N TRP A 103 -32.51 26.01 -15.34
CA TRP A 103 -32.71 24.76 -16.06
C TRP A 103 -33.89 23.99 -15.45
N LYS A 104 -34.59 23.19 -16.26
CA LYS A 104 -35.69 22.34 -15.79
C LYS A 104 -35.30 21.37 -14.67
N ASP A 105 -34.03 20.97 -14.62
CA ASP A 105 -33.51 20.08 -13.58
C ASP A 105 -33.32 20.79 -12.21
N GLY A 106 -33.58 22.10 -12.14
CA GLY A 106 -33.43 22.93 -10.95
C GLY A 106 -32.08 23.61 -10.83
N GLY A 107 -31.16 23.38 -11.78
CA GLY A 107 -29.95 24.20 -11.89
C GLY A 107 -30.31 25.68 -12.09
N ARG A 108 -29.43 26.57 -11.67
CA ARG A 108 -29.62 28.02 -11.77
C ARG A 108 -28.30 28.74 -12.02
N TYR A 109 -28.28 29.63 -12.99
CA TYR A 109 -27.23 30.63 -13.19
C TYR A 109 -27.81 32.02 -12.97
N GLU A 110 -27.08 32.88 -12.28
CA GLU A 110 -27.40 34.28 -12.08
C GLU A 110 -26.15 35.11 -12.34
N GLY A 111 -26.18 35.97 -13.36
CA GLY A 111 -24.98 36.70 -13.75
C GLY A 111 -25.10 37.44 -15.07
N GLU A 112 -23.94 37.73 -15.64
CA GLU A 112 -23.78 38.46 -16.89
C GLU A 112 -23.84 37.53 -18.12
N PHE A 113 -24.51 38.02 -19.16
CA PHE A 113 -24.72 37.35 -20.44
C PHE A 113 -24.17 38.22 -21.56
N LYS A 114 -23.56 37.56 -22.54
CA LYS A 114 -23.15 38.17 -23.79
C LYS A 114 -23.42 37.22 -24.93
N ASP A 115 -24.15 37.70 -25.93
CA ASP A 115 -24.48 36.96 -27.15
C ASP A 115 -25.11 35.57 -26.87
N GLY A 116 -25.93 35.46 -25.82
CA GLY A 116 -26.58 34.20 -25.42
C GLY A 116 -25.75 33.25 -24.55
N GLU A 117 -24.54 33.65 -24.13
CA GLU A 117 -23.65 32.81 -23.31
C GLU A 117 -23.32 33.50 -21.97
N PHE A 118 -23.00 32.71 -20.94
CA PHE A 118 -22.51 33.24 -19.67
C PHE A 118 -21.14 33.90 -19.89
N ASP A 119 -21.02 35.20 -19.60
CA ASP A 119 -19.82 35.99 -19.86
C ASP A 119 -19.74 37.15 -18.87
N GLY A 120 -18.65 37.23 -18.11
CA GLY A 120 -18.50 38.18 -17.01
C GLY A 120 -18.71 37.53 -15.64
N LYS A 121 -19.21 38.28 -14.66
CA LYS A 121 -19.41 37.76 -13.30
C LYS A 121 -20.73 37.00 -13.17
N GLY A 122 -20.71 35.87 -12.46
CA GLY A 122 -21.93 35.12 -12.16
C GLY A 122 -21.80 34.08 -11.06
N SER A 123 -22.94 33.51 -10.70
CA SER A 123 -23.10 32.41 -9.75
C SER A 123 -23.90 31.29 -10.40
N LEU A 124 -23.32 30.10 -10.47
CA LEU A 124 -23.92 28.88 -10.99
C LEU A 124 -24.15 27.91 -9.84
N THR A 125 -25.38 27.49 -9.62
CA THR A 125 -25.73 26.33 -8.78
C THR A 125 -26.23 25.22 -9.70
N ARG A 126 -25.55 24.08 -9.71
CA ARG A 126 -25.94 22.92 -10.50
C ARG A 126 -27.03 22.13 -9.77
N ALA A 127 -27.86 21.40 -10.50
CA ALA A 127 -28.87 20.52 -9.92
C ALA A 127 -28.29 19.45 -8.99
N ASN A 128 -27.02 19.05 -9.22
CA ASN A 128 -26.33 18.10 -8.36
C ASN A 128 -25.93 18.70 -6.99
N GLY A 129 -26.04 20.02 -6.78
CA GLY A 129 -25.69 20.73 -5.55
C GLY A 129 -24.30 21.38 -5.54
N ASP A 130 -23.48 21.17 -6.57
CA ASP A 130 -22.22 21.91 -6.72
C ASP A 130 -22.52 23.37 -7.10
N SER A 131 -21.69 24.29 -6.62
CA SER A 131 -21.80 25.70 -6.97
C SER A 131 -20.47 26.31 -7.39
N TYR A 132 -20.55 27.32 -8.25
CA TYR A 132 -19.43 28.13 -8.68
C TYR A 132 -19.82 29.60 -8.67
N GLU A 133 -18.99 30.44 -8.08
CA GLU A 133 -19.12 31.90 -8.10
C GLU A 133 -17.83 32.51 -8.63
N GLY A 134 -17.90 33.27 -9.71
CA GLY A 134 -16.69 33.83 -10.31
C GLY A 134 -16.85 34.35 -11.73
N ASP A 135 -15.74 34.37 -12.43
CA ASP A 135 -15.62 34.80 -13.82
C ASP A 135 -16.06 33.71 -14.80
N PHE A 136 -16.84 34.11 -15.81
CA PHE A 136 -17.29 33.29 -16.92
C PHE A 136 -16.81 33.86 -18.25
N LYS A 137 -16.52 32.97 -19.18
CA LYS A 137 -16.19 33.28 -20.57
C LYS A 137 -16.75 32.20 -21.47
N ASP A 138 -17.53 32.59 -22.48
CA ASP A 138 -18.12 31.69 -23.48
C ASP A 138 -18.82 30.46 -22.83
N GLY A 139 -19.63 30.74 -21.80
CA GLY A 139 -20.41 29.71 -21.09
C GLY A 139 -19.64 28.89 -20.04
N LYS A 140 -18.33 29.12 -19.86
CA LYS A 140 -17.47 28.34 -18.95
C LYS A 140 -16.88 29.20 -17.85
N SER A 141 -16.65 28.61 -16.66
CA SER A 141 -15.85 29.26 -15.61
C SER A 141 -14.42 29.49 -16.12
N ASN A 142 -13.96 30.73 -16.09
CA ASN A 142 -12.70 31.16 -16.67
C ASN A 142 -12.25 32.47 -16.01
N GLY A 143 -11.06 32.50 -15.38
CA GLY A 143 -10.63 33.60 -14.53
C GLY A 143 -10.64 33.20 -13.05
N LYS A 144 -11.01 34.09 -12.13
CA LYS A 144 -11.02 33.79 -10.70
C LYS A 144 -12.40 33.38 -10.23
N GLY A 145 -12.46 32.42 -9.32
CA GLY A 145 -13.72 32.04 -8.69
C GLY A 145 -13.56 31.10 -7.51
N VAL A 146 -14.71 30.73 -6.94
CA VAL A 146 -14.85 29.79 -5.85
C VAL A 146 -15.78 28.67 -6.32
N PHE A 147 -15.30 27.44 -6.26
CA PHE A 147 -16.13 26.26 -6.50
C PHE A 147 -16.38 25.54 -5.16
N THR A 148 -17.64 25.33 -4.83
CA THR A 148 -18.05 24.55 -3.65
C THR A 148 -18.69 23.27 -4.13
N TYR A 149 -18.09 22.15 -3.77
CA TYR A 149 -18.60 20.83 -4.08
C TYR A 149 -19.71 20.45 -3.10
N LYS A 150 -20.73 19.71 -3.56
CA LYS A 150 -21.78 19.17 -2.69
C LYS A 150 -21.23 18.35 -1.53
N ASN A 151 -20.10 17.68 -1.73
CA ASN A 151 -19.47 16.86 -0.70
C ASN A 151 -18.89 17.71 0.45
N GLY A 152 -18.77 19.03 0.30
CA GLY A 152 -18.20 19.98 1.26
C GLY A 152 -16.77 20.43 0.95
N ASP A 153 -16.14 19.90 -0.10
CA ASP A 153 -14.85 20.39 -0.58
C ASP A 153 -15.03 21.78 -1.21
N ARG A 154 -13.96 22.58 -1.19
CA ARG A 154 -13.97 23.94 -1.72
C ARG A 154 -12.66 24.22 -2.46
N TYR A 155 -12.75 24.83 -3.63
CA TYR A 155 -11.63 25.40 -4.35
C TYR A 155 -11.81 26.92 -4.47
N ASP A 156 -10.75 27.66 -4.19
CA ASP A 156 -10.67 29.12 -4.33
C ASP A 156 -9.44 29.44 -5.17
N GLY A 157 -9.61 29.92 -6.40
CA GLY A 157 -8.48 30.11 -7.29
C GLY A 157 -8.84 30.39 -8.74
N GLU A 158 -7.85 30.14 -9.59
CA GLU A 158 -7.93 30.37 -11.03
C GLU A 158 -8.60 29.18 -11.77
N PHE A 159 -9.32 29.51 -12.84
CA PHE A 159 -10.06 28.60 -13.69
C PHE A 159 -9.74 28.86 -15.15
N LYS A 160 -9.71 27.79 -15.94
CA LYS A 160 -9.62 27.85 -17.39
C LYS A 160 -10.48 26.76 -18.00
N ASP A 161 -11.35 27.14 -18.93
CA ASP A 161 -12.22 26.20 -19.67
C ASP A 161 -13.01 25.23 -18.77
N GLY A 162 -13.51 25.69 -17.62
CA GLY A 162 -14.28 24.84 -16.70
C GLY A 162 -13.45 24.05 -15.68
N ARG A 163 -12.13 24.20 -15.65
CA ARG A 163 -11.23 23.44 -14.77
C ARG A 163 -10.39 24.34 -13.87
N HIS A 164 -10.01 23.85 -12.69
CA HIS A 164 -8.99 24.49 -11.87
C HIS A 164 -7.67 24.56 -12.64
N ASN A 165 -7.08 25.74 -12.74
CA ASN A 165 -5.87 25.97 -13.52
C ASN A 165 -5.18 27.23 -13.02
N GLY A 166 -3.86 27.23 -12.82
CA GLY A 166 -3.15 28.36 -12.21
C GLY A 166 -3.03 28.22 -10.69
N LYS A 167 -3.00 29.32 -9.94
CA LYS A 167 -2.89 29.26 -8.47
C LYS A 167 -4.25 29.05 -7.82
N GLY A 168 -4.27 28.28 -6.73
CA GLY A 168 -5.48 28.12 -5.92
C GLY A 168 -5.26 27.50 -4.55
N LEU A 169 -6.33 27.51 -3.77
CA LEU A 169 -6.47 26.86 -2.48
C LEU A 169 -7.60 25.83 -2.56
N PHE A 170 -7.28 24.56 -2.36
CA PHE A 170 -8.25 23.47 -2.25
C PHE A 170 -8.36 23.01 -0.80
N VAL A 171 -9.55 23.15 -0.22
CA VAL A 171 -9.87 22.71 1.14
C VAL A 171 -10.81 21.52 1.03
N ARG A 172 -10.37 20.37 1.52
CA ARG A 172 -11.20 19.18 1.64
C ARG A 172 -12.10 19.28 2.86
N ARG A 173 -13.25 18.62 2.82
CA ARG A 173 -14.16 18.49 3.97
C ARG A 173 -13.50 17.87 5.20
N ASN A 174 -12.53 16.97 5.01
CA ASN A 174 -11.78 16.37 6.11
C ASN A 174 -10.82 17.35 6.81
N GLY A 175 -10.62 18.55 6.26
CA GLY A 175 -9.74 19.58 6.79
C GLY A 175 -8.38 19.67 6.09
N ASP A 176 -8.04 18.76 5.17
CA ASP A 176 -6.82 18.86 4.38
C ASP A 176 -6.86 20.10 3.48
N ARG A 177 -5.72 20.76 3.31
CA ARG A 177 -5.60 22.01 2.54
C ARG A 177 -4.41 21.94 1.61
N TYR A 178 -4.64 22.12 0.33
CA TYR A 178 -3.58 22.31 -0.67
C TYR A 178 -3.59 23.75 -1.15
N GLU A 179 -2.45 24.41 -1.09
CA GLU A 179 -2.21 25.74 -1.65
C GLU A 179 -1.07 25.66 -2.65
N GLY A 180 -1.32 25.96 -3.92
CA GLY A 180 -0.30 25.79 -4.94
C GLY A 180 -0.79 25.92 -6.37
N ASP A 181 0.00 25.38 -7.27
CA ASP A 181 -0.28 25.32 -8.70
C ASP A 181 -1.27 24.20 -9.05
N PHE A 182 -2.12 24.48 -10.04
CA PHE A 182 -3.12 23.57 -10.59
C PHE A 182 -3.02 23.51 -12.11
N LYS A 183 -3.22 22.33 -12.67
CA LYS A 183 -3.34 22.12 -14.12
C LYS A 183 -4.43 21.10 -14.40
N ASP A 184 -5.41 21.50 -15.20
CA ASP A 184 -6.53 20.64 -15.61
C ASP A 184 -7.23 19.92 -14.43
N GLY A 185 -7.39 20.61 -13.30
CA GLY A 185 -8.03 20.07 -12.10
C GLY A 185 -7.11 19.29 -11.15
N ARG A 186 -5.84 19.11 -11.47
CA ARG A 186 -4.86 18.37 -10.65
C ARG A 186 -3.89 19.31 -9.94
N PHE A 187 -3.38 18.89 -8.78
CA PHE A 187 -2.22 19.56 -8.18
C PHE A 187 -1.00 19.28 -9.05
N GLU A 188 -0.27 20.34 -9.40
CA GLU A 188 0.85 20.32 -10.34
C GLU A 188 1.87 21.34 -9.87
N GLY A 189 3.16 21.24 -10.21
CA GLY A 189 4.14 22.29 -9.92
C GLY A 189 4.41 22.47 -8.42
N GLN A 190 4.55 23.70 -7.94
CA GLN A 190 4.91 23.96 -6.54
C GLN A 190 3.66 24.12 -5.68
N GLY A 191 3.66 23.49 -4.50
CA GLY A 191 2.55 23.60 -3.57
C GLY A 191 2.88 23.24 -2.13
N LYS A 192 1.89 23.46 -1.28
CA LYS A 192 1.90 23.13 0.14
C LYS A 192 0.63 22.37 0.49
N LEU A 193 0.77 21.14 0.94
CA LEU A 193 -0.31 20.30 1.44
C LEU A 193 -0.23 20.20 2.96
N THR A 194 -1.23 20.77 3.64
CA THR A 194 -1.43 20.68 5.09
C THR A 194 -2.51 19.64 5.35
N TYR A 195 -2.14 18.54 5.99
CA TYR A 195 -3.05 17.47 6.38
C TYR A 195 -3.81 17.85 7.66
N ALA A 196 -5.06 17.44 7.77
CA ALA A 196 -5.87 17.63 8.99
C ALA A 196 -5.25 16.98 10.23
N THR A 197 -4.40 15.96 10.04
CA THR A 197 -3.63 15.29 11.10
C THR A 197 -2.45 16.12 11.61
N GLY A 198 -2.16 17.27 10.99
CA GLY A 198 -1.07 18.18 11.36
C GLY A 198 0.20 18.06 10.50
N GLY A 199 0.29 17.03 9.65
CA GLY A 199 1.39 16.90 8.70
C GLY A 199 1.40 18.05 7.67
N VAL A 200 2.59 18.48 7.24
CA VAL A 200 2.76 19.53 6.23
C VAL A 200 3.81 19.10 5.23
N TYR A 201 3.42 18.97 3.97
CA TYR A 201 4.32 18.82 2.83
C TYR A 201 4.43 20.14 2.08
N THR A 202 5.65 20.54 1.74
CA THR A 202 5.93 21.66 0.83
C THR A 202 6.93 21.20 -0.22
N GLY A 203 6.59 21.33 -1.50
CA GLY A 203 7.46 20.90 -2.58
C GLY A 203 6.73 20.76 -3.91
N GLU A 204 7.30 19.92 -4.76
CA GLU A 204 6.81 19.65 -6.11
C GLU A 204 5.66 18.62 -6.14
N PHE A 205 4.71 18.83 -7.04
CA PHE A 205 3.55 17.99 -7.30
C PHE A 205 3.45 17.66 -8.78
N ALA A 206 3.06 16.43 -9.09
CA ALA A 206 2.70 15.99 -10.43
C ALA A 206 1.52 15.02 -10.32
N ASP A 207 0.52 15.20 -11.18
CA ASP A 207 -0.71 14.37 -11.20
C ASP A 207 -1.38 14.21 -9.83
N SER A 208 -1.40 15.28 -9.03
CA SER A 208 -1.95 15.32 -7.66
C SER A 208 -1.16 14.58 -6.57
N GLY A 209 -0.01 13.99 -6.90
CA GLY A 209 0.91 13.36 -5.95
C GLY A 209 2.17 14.21 -5.74
N SER A 210 2.76 14.15 -4.53
CA SER A 210 4.09 14.73 -4.31
C SER A 210 5.13 13.98 -5.13
N ASN A 211 5.92 14.72 -5.89
CA ASN A 211 6.87 14.23 -6.88
C ASN A 211 8.00 15.24 -6.99
N GLY A 212 9.26 14.80 -7.11
CA GLY A 212 10.41 15.72 -7.12
C GLY A 212 10.84 16.11 -5.71
N ARG A 213 11.48 17.27 -5.54
CA ARG A 213 12.04 17.66 -4.23
C ARG A 213 10.99 18.30 -3.32
N GLY A 214 11.05 17.96 -2.03
CA GLY A 214 10.17 18.55 -1.04
C GLY A 214 10.61 18.33 0.41
N VAL A 215 9.82 18.91 1.31
CA VAL A 215 9.96 18.76 2.76
C VAL A 215 8.62 18.32 3.32
N TYR A 216 8.60 17.21 4.04
CA TYR A 216 7.46 16.75 4.82
C TYR A 216 7.77 16.83 6.30
N THR A 217 6.89 17.43 7.10
CA THR A 217 7.00 17.51 8.56
C THR A 217 5.71 16.99 9.19
N TRP A 218 5.81 16.09 10.16
CA TRP A 218 4.67 15.47 10.85
C TRP A 218 5.07 15.04 12.27
N ASP A 219 4.18 14.36 12.99
CA ASP A 219 4.41 14.01 14.39
C ASP A 219 5.64 13.11 14.61
N ASP A 220 5.96 12.19 13.69
CA ASP A 220 7.09 11.26 13.83
C ASP A 220 8.42 11.79 13.31
N GLY A 221 8.43 12.95 12.63
CA GLY A 221 9.67 13.50 12.11
C GLY A 221 9.54 14.52 10.99
N ARG A 222 10.70 14.77 10.37
CA ARG A 222 10.88 15.65 9.22
C ARG A 222 11.72 14.94 8.18
N TYR A 223 11.19 14.82 6.97
CA TYR A 223 11.92 14.35 5.79
C TYR A 223 12.13 15.50 4.81
N GLU A 224 13.33 15.59 4.25
CA GLU A 224 13.69 16.52 3.19
C GLU A 224 14.47 15.76 2.13
N GLY A 225 13.97 15.74 0.89
CA GLY A 225 14.57 14.95 -0.17
C GLY A 225 13.65 14.74 -1.36
N ASP A 226 13.96 13.68 -2.10
CA ASP A 226 13.26 13.30 -3.31
C ASP A 226 11.97 12.51 -2.98
N PHE A 227 10.92 12.79 -3.74
CA PHE A 227 9.62 12.14 -3.68
C PHE A 227 9.23 11.59 -5.04
N LYS A 228 8.51 10.46 -5.02
CA LYS A 228 7.86 9.90 -6.19
C LYS A 228 6.51 9.29 -5.79
N ASP A 229 5.45 9.69 -6.47
CA ASP A 229 4.10 9.16 -6.27
C ASP A 229 3.66 9.15 -4.79
N GLY A 230 4.01 10.20 -4.04
CA GLY A 230 3.66 10.31 -2.62
C GLY A 230 4.66 9.69 -1.64
N GLN A 231 5.69 8.99 -2.11
CA GLN A 231 6.65 8.27 -1.26
C GLN A 231 8.05 8.87 -1.32
N TYR A 232 8.86 8.61 -0.30
CA TYR A 232 10.30 8.92 -0.33
C TYR A 232 10.99 7.97 -1.31
N ASP A 233 11.60 8.52 -2.36
CA ASP A 233 12.26 7.75 -3.43
C ASP A 233 13.39 8.59 -4.03
N GLY A 234 14.63 8.13 -3.93
CA GLY A 234 15.83 8.90 -4.27
C GLY A 234 16.67 9.22 -3.04
N THR A 235 17.20 10.43 -2.95
CA THR A 235 18.07 10.83 -1.83
C THR A 235 17.34 11.74 -0.86
N GLY A 236 17.67 11.65 0.42
CA GLY A 236 17.06 12.53 1.42
C GLY A 236 17.67 12.45 2.81
N VAL A 237 17.14 13.31 3.67
CA VAL A 237 17.47 13.41 5.09
C VAL A 237 16.18 13.23 5.89
N PHE A 238 16.17 12.24 6.78
CA PHE A 238 15.08 12.00 7.71
C PHE A 238 15.53 12.26 9.14
N ILE A 239 14.88 13.20 9.81
CA ILE A 239 15.06 13.50 11.23
C ILE A 239 13.87 12.90 11.98
N TYR A 240 14.14 11.88 12.78
CA TYR A 240 13.13 11.17 13.57
C TYR A 240 12.76 11.96 14.83
N LYS A 241 11.53 11.77 15.33
CA LYS A 241 11.04 12.35 16.60
C LYS A 241 11.96 12.07 17.79
N ASN A 242 12.61 10.91 17.81
CA ASN A 242 13.57 10.54 18.86
C ASN A 242 14.93 11.28 18.75
N GLY A 243 15.13 12.08 17.71
CA GLY A 243 16.36 12.83 17.43
C GLY A 243 17.39 12.06 16.59
N ASN A 244 17.12 10.82 16.19
CA ASN A 244 17.96 10.14 15.21
C ASN A 244 17.87 10.85 13.86
N ARG A 245 18.92 10.74 13.06
CA ARG A 245 19.01 11.34 11.73
C ARG A 245 19.55 10.32 10.75
N TYR A 246 18.78 10.02 9.71
CA TYR A 246 19.25 9.27 8.54
C TYR A 246 19.51 10.23 7.38
N GLU A 247 20.59 10.01 6.65
CA GLU A 247 20.91 10.69 5.39
C GLU A 247 21.39 9.65 4.39
N GLY A 248 20.74 9.55 3.23
CA GLY A 248 21.10 8.56 2.22
C GLY A 248 19.97 8.24 1.26
N ASP A 249 20.04 7.05 0.70
CA ASP A 249 19.13 6.56 -0.33
C ASP A 249 17.81 6.03 0.27
N PHE A 250 16.72 6.26 -0.46
CA PHE A 250 15.37 5.84 -0.16
C PHE A 250 14.73 5.14 -1.36
N LYS A 251 13.95 4.10 -1.08
CA LYS A 251 13.11 3.42 -2.05
C LYS A 251 11.78 3.03 -1.43
N ASP A 252 10.68 3.35 -2.11
CA ASP A 252 9.32 3.02 -1.68
C ASP A 252 9.04 3.37 -0.20
N GLY A 253 9.49 4.55 0.21
CA GLY A 253 9.32 5.08 1.57
C GLY A 253 10.26 4.49 2.63
N ARG A 254 11.25 3.66 2.26
CA ARG A 254 12.20 3.03 3.19
C ARG A 254 13.64 3.43 2.88
N CYS A 255 14.51 3.44 3.89
CA CYS A 255 15.96 3.54 3.67
C CYS A 255 16.43 2.29 2.91
N ASP A 256 16.98 2.48 1.71
CA ASP A 256 17.38 1.39 0.81
C ASP A 256 18.49 1.90 -0.10
N GLY A 257 19.67 1.28 -0.08
CA GLY A 257 20.89 1.79 -0.70
C GLY A 257 21.92 2.22 0.35
N LYS A 258 22.70 3.25 0.08
CA LYS A 258 23.74 3.72 1.01
C LYS A 258 23.23 4.85 1.88
N GLY A 259 23.67 4.87 3.14
CA GLY A 259 23.31 5.97 4.04
C GLY A 259 24.11 6.02 5.33
N VAL A 260 23.82 7.06 6.09
CA VAL A 260 24.38 7.33 7.42
C VAL A 260 23.23 7.53 8.40
N LEU A 261 23.16 6.67 9.42
CA LEU A 261 22.24 6.83 10.55
C LEU A 261 23.02 7.32 11.77
N THR A 262 22.76 8.53 12.20
CA THR A 262 23.29 9.12 13.43
C THR A 262 22.24 9.04 14.52
N TYR A 263 22.61 8.46 15.67
CA TYR A 263 21.75 8.34 16.83
C TYR A 263 21.91 9.56 17.75
N LYS A 264 20.85 9.91 18.48
CA LYS A 264 20.89 11.03 19.44
C LYS A 264 21.94 10.84 20.54
N ASN A 265 22.27 9.60 20.91
CA ASN A 265 23.30 9.28 21.90
C ASN A 265 24.74 9.36 21.35
N GLY A 266 24.92 9.78 20.10
CA GLY A 266 26.24 9.90 19.47
C GLY A 266 26.71 8.64 18.74
N GLY A 267 25.99 7.51 18.85
CA GLY A 267 26.22 6.36 17.99
C GLY A 267 26.00 6.71 16.52
N ARG A 268 26.64 5.97 15.62
CA ARG A 268 26.53 6.16 14.17
C ARG A 268 26.64 4.83 13.43
N TYR A 269 25.89 4.69 12.34
CA TYR A 269 26.10 3.64 11.35
C TYR A 269 26.27 4.30 9.97
N GLU A 270 27.21 3.81 9.18
CA GLU A 270 27.42 4.21 7.79
C GLU A 270 27.59 2.95 6.94
N GLY A 271 26.75 2.75 5.94
CA GLY A 271 26.79 1.51 5.15
C GLY A 271 25.55 1.28 4.30
N GLU A 272 25.33 0.02 3.97
CA GLU A 272 24.23 -0.45 3.14
C GLU A 272 22.96 -0.73 3.95
N PHE A 273 21.84 -0.26 3.40
CA PHE A 273 20.50 -0.43 3.93
C PHE A 273 19.64 -1.20 2.93
N LYS A 274 18.76 -2.04 3.44
CA LYS A 274 17.72 -2.70 2.67
C LYS A 274 16.44 -2.76 3.46
N ASN A 275 15.35 -2.28 2.87
CA ASN A 275 14.03 -2.21 3.52
C ASN A 275 14.06 -1.60 4.94
N GLY A 276 14.89 -0.58 5.17
CA GLY A 276 15.00 0.10 6.46
C GLY A 276 15.89 -0.58 7.50
N THR A 277 16.63 -1.64 7.13
CA THR A 277 17.55 -2.35 8.03
C THR A 277 18.98 -2.35 7.50
N PHE A 278 19.98 -2.50 8.38
CA PHE A 278 21.37 -2.68 7.95
C PHE A 278 21.52 -4.04 7.28
N ASP A 279 21.89 -4.07 6.01
CA ASP A 279 22.04 -5.29 5.21
C ASP A 279 23.13 -5.03 4.15
N GLY A 280 24.25 -5.75 4.26
CA GLY A 280 25.46 -5.50 3.47
C GLY A 280 26.61 -4.99 4.33
N LYS A 281 27.57 -4.27 3.72
CA LYS A 281 28.77 -3.78 4.42
C LYS A 281 28.52 -2.45 5.12
N GLY A 282 29.14 -2.24 6.27
CA GLY A 282 29.09 -0.96 6.96
C GLY A 282 30.05 -0.81 8.13
N LEU A 283 30.06 0.40 8.67
CA LEU A 283 30.79 0.83 9.85
C LEU A 283 29.80 1.30 10.92
N ALA A 284 29.73 0.60 12.04
CA ALA A 284 29.00 1.01 13.23
C ALA A 284 29.96 1.57 14.28
N ILE A 285 29.68 2.78 14.78
CA ILE A 285 30.33 3.41 15.94
C ILE A 285 29.30 3.44 17.06
N ARG A 286 29.60 2.78 18.18
CA ARG A 286 28.76 2.79 19.38
C ARG A 286 28.93 4.09 20.17
N GLU A 287 28.02 4.33 21.10
CA GLU A 287 28.07 5.46 22.04
C GLU A 287 29.39 5.52 22.82
N ASN A 288 29.94 4.36 23.21
CA ASN A 288 31.22 4.27 23.90
C ASN A 288 32.45 4.38 22.97
N SER A 289 32.24 4.73 21.69
CA SER A 289 33.25 4.78 20.64
C SER A 289 33.84 3.42 20.20
N ASP A 290 33.30 2.29 20.67
CA ASP A 290 33.60 0.99 20.05
C ASP A 290 33.17 1.00 18.58
N ARG A 291 33.93 0.31 17.73
CA ARG A 291 33.72 0.31 16.29
C ARG A 291 33.57 -1.11 15.78
N TYR A 292 32.63 -1.31 14.87
CA TYR A 292 32.52 -2.52 14.08
C TYR A 292 32.53 -2.15 12.60
N GLU A 293 33.43 -2.75 11.85
CA GLU A 293 33.48 -2.65 10.39
C GLU A 293 33.33 -4.05 9.80
N GLY A 294 32.29 -4.28 9.01
CA GLY A 294 32.04 -5.61 8.48
C GLY A 294 30.67 -5.78 7.86
N GLU A 295 30.27 -7.04 7.73
CA GLU A 295 28.99 -7.43 7.14
C GLU A 295 27.85 -7.36 8.18
N PHE A 296 26.67 -6.97 7.70
CA PHE A 296 25.43 -6.86 8.43
C PHE A 296 24.33 -7.65 7.73
N LYS A 297 23.46 -8.27 8.53
CA LYS A 297 22.23 -8.88 8.05
C LYS A 297 21.09 -8.60 9.00
N ASP A 298 19.98 -8.06 8.47
CA ASP A 298 18.76 -7.73 9.22
C ASP A 298 19.06 -6.90 10.50
N GLY A 299 19.98 -5.93 10.37
CA GLY A 299 20.39 -5.05 11.47
C GLY A 299 21.41 -5.64 12.46
N ARG A 300 21.95 -6.84 12.20
CA ARG A 300 22.89 -7.53 13.10
C ARG A 300 24.26 -7.70 12.46
N TYR A 301 25.32 -7.71 13.27
CA TYR A 301 26.65 -8.14 12.82
C TYR A 301 26.57 -9.60 12.41
N ASN A 302 26.87 -9.89 11.15
CA ASN A 302 26.71 -11.21 10.55
C ASN A 302 27.66 -11.36 9.37
N GLY A 303 28.46 -12.43 9.32
CA GLY A 303 29.52 -12.59 8.33
C GLY A 303 30.88 -12.09 8.83
N GLN A 304 31.74 -11.66 7.92
CA GLN A 304 33.11 -11.23 8.29
C GLN A 304 33.12 -9.79 8.81
N GLY A 305 33.91 -9.52 9.85
CA GLY A 305 34.06 -8.18 10.39
C GLY A 305 35.25 -7.99 11.33
N THR A 306 35.47 -6.73 11.69
CA THR A 306 36.46 -6.29 12.68
C THR A 306 35.77 -5.45 13.76
N TRP A 307 35.90 -5.88 15.01
CA TRP A 307 35.48 -5.15 16.20
C TRP A 307 36.68 -4.49 16.87
N THR A 308 36.69 -3.17 16.97
CA THR A 308 37.72 -2.39 17.66
C THR A 308 37.11 -1.80 18.92
N TYR A 309 37.56 -2.27 20.08
CA TYR A 309 37.16 -1.72 21.37
C TYR A 309 37.88 -0.39 21.63
N VAL A 310 37.25 0.50 22.40
CA VAL A 310 37.89 1.72 22.89
C VAL A 310 39.14 1.44 23.75
N SER A 311 39.23 0.25 24.35
CA SER A 311 40.42 -0.21 25.08
C SER A 311 41.65 -0.41 24.18
N GLY A 312 41.45 -0.50 22.86
CA GLY A 312 42.47 -0.89 21.88
C GLY A 312 42.50 -2.38 21.56
N ASP A 313 41.65 -3.20 22.21
CA ASP A 313 41.47 -4.60 21.82
C ASP A 313 40.77 -4.68 20.46
N VAL A 314 41.17 -5.63 19.61
CA VAL A 314 40.65 -5.80 18.25
C VAL A 314 40.32 -7.27 18.02
N TYR A 315 39.07 -7.57 17.67
CA TYR A 315 38.68 -8.88 17.15
C TYR A 315 38.46 -8.79 15.64
N THR A 316 39.05 -9.69 14.87
CA THR A 316 38.80 -9.85 13.44
C THR A 316 38.39 -11.30 13.15
N GLY A 317 37.23 -11.52 12.54
CA GLY A 317 36.74 -12.86 12.23
C GLY A 317 35.26 -12.87 11.87
N GLU A 318 34.67 -14.06 12.00
CA GLU A 318 33.26 -14.26 11.71
C GLU A 318 32.34 -13.85 12.88
N PHE A 319 31.16 -13.35 12.52
CA PHE A 319 30.08 -12.91 13.39
C PHE A 319 28.78 -13.60 13.01
N LYS A 320 27.96 -13.90 14.01
CA LYS A 320 26.59 -14.36 13.81
C LYS A 320 25.69 -13.75 14.89
N ASP A 321 24.62 -13.10 14.46
CA ASP A 321 23.62 -12.47 15.34
C ASP A 321 24.25 -11.61 16.45
N ASN A 322 25.16 -10.71 16.06
CA ASN A 322 25.91 -9.80 16.95
C ASN A 322 26.98 -10.44 17.85
N THR A 323 27.27 -11.73 17.71
CA THR A 323 28.26 -12.44 18.53
C THR A 323 29.44 -12.95 17.70
N PHE A 324 30.64 -13.02 18.28
CA PHE A 324 31.77 -13.71 17.67
C PHE A 324 31.40 -15.18 17.47
N ASN A 325 31.51 -15.67 16.24
CA ASN A 325 31.10 -17.02 15.90
C ASN A 325 31.97 -17.52 14.74
N GLY A 326 32.44 -18.76 14.76
CA GLY A 326 33.39 -19.26 13.76
C GLY A 326 34.83 -18.88 14.07
N HIS A 327 35.69 -18.84 13.06
CA HIS A 327 37.12 -18.58 13.25
C HIS A 327 37.40 -17.07 13.40
N GLY A 328 38.26 -16.70 14.34
CA GLY A 328 38.65 -15.30 14.55
C GLY A 328 39.88 -15.09 15.42
N VAL A 329 40.44 -13.89 15.35
CA VAL A 329 41.63 -13.44 16.08
C VAL A 329 41.29 -12.24 16.95
N LEU A 330 41.43 -12.38 18.27
CA LEU A 330 41.36 -11.28 19.24
C LEU A 330 42.78 -10.84 19.62
N VAL A 331 43.19 -9.64 19.20
CA VAL A 331 44.44 -8.98 19.60
C VAL A 331 44.14 -8.01 20.73
N TYR A 332 44.75 -8.22 21.89
CA TYR A 332 44.62 -7.32 23.02
C TYR A 332 45.49 -6.08 22.84
N ALA A 333 45.13 -4.97 23.47
CA ALA A 333 45.89 -3.72 23.43
C ALA A 333 47.36 -3.87 23.87
N ASN A 334 47.66 -4.90 24.68
CA ASN A 334 49.02 -5.24 25.12
C ASN A 334 49.82 -6.10 24.11
N GLY A 335 49.26 -6.38 22.93
CA GLY A 335 49.87 -7.18 21.86
C GLY A 335 49.69 -8.70 21.98
N ARG A 336 49.10 -9.22 23.06
CA ARG A 336 48.73 -10.64 23.16
C ARG A 336 47.64 -10.96 22.15
N ARG A 337 47.61 -12.18 21.61
CA ARG A 337 46.53 -12.62 20.69
C ARG A 337 45.91 -13.95 21.09
N LYS A 338 44.61 -14.11 20.83
CA LYS A 338 43.87 -15.38 20.86
C LYS A 338 43.31 -15.64 19.47
N GLU A 339 43.67 -16.77 18.90
CA GLU A 339 43.27 -17.18 17.55
C GLU A 339 42.67 -18.58 17.62
N GLY A 340 41.53 -18.78 16.97
CA GLY A 340 40.81 -20.05 16.99
C GLY A 340 39.30 -19.89 16.81
N THR A 341 38.54 -20.89 17.26
CA THR A 341 37.09 -20.95 17.07
C THR A 341 36.34 -20.27 18.21
N TRP A 342 35.32 -19.48 17.86
CA TRP A 342 34.41 -18.79 18.76
C TRP A 342 33.00 -19.34 18.59
N ILE A 343 32.30 -19.57 19.69
CA ILE A 343 30.89 -19.98 19.69
C ILE A 343 30.13 -19.04 20.63
N GLN A 344 29.20 -18.27 20.08
CA GLN A 344 28.38 -17.30 20.82
C GLN A 344 29.21 -16.36 21.71
N GLY A 345 30.32 -15.83 21.19
CA GLY A 345 31.21 -14.94 21.92
C GLY A 345 32.24 -15.63 22.83
N THR A 346 32.21 -16.95 22.95
CA THR A 346 33.14 -17.71 23.81
C THR A 346 34.24 -18.36 22.98
N PHE A 347 35.50 -18.14 23.37
CA PHE A 347 36.65 -18.78 22.75
C PHE A 347 36.71 -20.26 23.13
N VAL A 348 36.67 -21.15 22.14
CA VAL A 348 36.79 -22.59 22.30
C VAL A 348 38.20 -23.01 21.90
N ASN A 349 38.98 -23.46 22.89
CA ASN A 349 40.33 -23.95 22.64
C ASN A 349 40.26 -25.33 21.97
N GLU A 350 41.10 -25.58 20.95
CA GLU A 350 41.18 -26.84 20.19
C GLU A 350 41.39 -28.07 21.09
N GLY A 351 41.87 -27.89 22.33
CA GLY A 351 41.98 -28.93 23.34
C GLY A 351 40.66 -29.47 23.90
N ASN A 352 39.51 -28.81 23.66
CA ASN A 352 38.19 -29.19 24.19
C ASN A 352 37.09 -29.32 23.11
N ALA A 353 37.39 -29.06 21.83
CA ALA A 353 36.41 -29.12 20.74
C ALA A 353 35.79 -30.52 20.54
N TRP A 354 36.51 -31.58 20.93
CA TRP A 354 36.06 -32.96 20.87
C TRP A 354 35.07 -33.37 21.98
N ALA A 355 34.89 -32.54 23.01
CA ALA A 355 34.02 -32.87 24.15
C ALA A 355 32.54 -32.46 23.95
N GLU A 356 32.28 -31.40 23.17
CA GLU A 356 30.90 -30.88 23.01
C GLU A 356 30.18 -31.36 21.74
N ASP A 357 30.91 -31.74 20.68
CA ASP A 357 30.33 -32.44 19.52
C ASP A 357 29.74 -33.83 19.88
N PHE A 358 30.18 -34.40 21.01
CA PHE A 358 29.62 -35.64 21.55
C PHE A 358 28.27 -35.43 22.26
N LEU A 359 28.00 -34.22 22.78
CA LEU A 359 26.77 -33.92 23.53
C LEU A 359 25.63 -33.44 22.64
N THR A 360 25.94 -32.83 21.49
CA THR A 360 24.95 -32.35 20.53
C THR A 360 24.53 -33.42 19.51
N SER A 361 25.34 -34.47 19.30
CA SER A 361 25.03 -35.56 18.35
C SER A 361 24.26 -36.75 18.95
N THR A 362 24.10 -36.84 20.28
CA THR A 362 23.30 -37.89 20.92
C THR A 362 21.97 -37.36 21.48
N SER A 363 21.13 -36.80 20.61
CA SER A 363 19.72 -36.65 20.95
C SER A 363 19.00 -38.00 20.83
N GLY A 364 18.58 -38.56 21.97
CA GLY A 364 17.44 -39.49 22.03
C GLY A 364 17.69 -40.96 22.38
N VAL A 365 18.90 -41.53 22.22
CA VAL A 365 19.10 -42.99 22.35
C VAL A 365 20.01 -43.41 23.53
N CYS A 366 20.94 -42.55 23.98
CA CYS A 366 21.90 -42.89 25.03
C CYS A 366 21.37 -42.75 26.47
N SER A 367 20.33 -41.94 26.71
CA SER A 367 19.79 -41.70 28.06
C SER A 367 19.05 -42.92 28.63
N VAL A 368 18.46 -43.76 27.77
CA VAL A 368 17.74 -44.98 28.19
C VAL A 368 18.71 -46.11 28.51
N LEU A 369 19.78 -46.28 27.73
CA LEU A 369 20.80 -47.32 27.95
C LEU A 369 21.61 -47.06 29.22
N LEU A 370 21.95 -45.80 29.52
CA LEU A 370 22.67 -45.45 30.75
C LEU A 370 21.83 -45.74 32.00
N LEU A 371 20.50 -45.52 31.93
CA LEU A 371 19.58 -45.84 33.02
C LEU A 371 19.46 -47.35 33.25
N CYS A 372 19.41 -48.15 32.17
CA CYS A 372 19.38 -49.61 32.26
C CYS A 372 20.66 -50.20 32.87
N VAL A 373 21.83 -49.66 32.53
CA VAL A 373 23.11 -50.10 33.09
C VAL A 373 23.22 -49.76 34.58
N LEU A 374 22.77 -48.58 35.00
CA LEU A 374 22.77 -48.20 36.42
C LEU A 374 21.82 -49.04 37.27
N ILE A 375 20.65 -49.42 36.73
CA ILE A 375 19.72 -50.34 37.39
C ILE A 375 20.32 -51.76 37.49
N ALA A 376 20.99 -52.24 36.44
CA ALA A 376 21.66 -53.55 36.44
C ALA A 376 22.81 -53.63 37.46
N PHE A 377 23.62 -52.58 37.60
CA PHE A 377 24.67 -52.51 38.62
C PHE A 377 24.10 -52.40 40.04
N GLY A 378 22.99 -51.69 40.24
CA GLY A 378 22.30 -51.61 41.53
C GLY A 378 21.74 -52.95 42.01
N VAL A 379 21.19 -53.76 41.10
CA VAL A 379 20.68 -55.11 41.40
C VAL A 379 21.83 -56.09 41.65
N ALA A 380 22.91 -56.05 40.86
CA ALA A 380 24.09 -56.90 41.05
C ALA A 380 24.82 -56.63 42.38
N TYR A 381 24.86 -55.38 42.83
CA TYR A 381 25.44 -55.01 44.13
C TYR A 381 24.60 -55.55 45.31
N ARG A 382 23.26 -55.51 45.21
CA ARG A 382 22.37 -56.07 46.26
C ARG A 382 22.46 -57.60 46.35
N ILE A 383 22.62 -58.30 45.22
CA ILE A 383 22.81 -59.77 45.19
C ILE A 383 24.17 -60.17 45.77
N ARG A 384 25.26 -59.45 45.45
CA ARG A 384 26.59 -59.68 46.05
C ARG A 384 26.60 -59.45 47.56
N ARG A 385 25.86 -58.46 48.06
CA ARG A 385 25.73 -58.18 49.50
C ARG A 385 24.92 -59.27 50.22
N TRP A 386 23.93 -59.87 49.55
CA TRP A 386 23.14 -60.99 50.08
C TRP A 386 23.96 -62.30 50.14
N LEU A 387 24.76 -62.61 49.12
CA LEU A 387 25.61 -63.80 49.10
C LEU A 387 26.78 -63.76 50.10
N LYS A 388 27.31 -62.57 50.41
CA LYS A 388 28.36 -62.39 51.44
C LYS A 388 27.88 -62.62 52.89
N GLN A 389 26.58 -62.63 53.15
CA GLN A 389 26.04 -62.87 54.50
C GLN A 389 25.77 -64.34 54.82
N LYS A 390 25.74 -65.25 53.82
CA LYS A 390 25.34 -66.66 54.03
C LYS A 390 26.48 -67.69 54.09
N TYR A 391 27.72 -67.31 53.77
CA TYR A 391 28.88 -68.22 53.85
C TYR A 391 30.04 -67.56 54.60
N CYS A 392 29.96 -67.64 55.93
CA CYS A 392 31.09 -67.30 56.80
C CYS A 392 31.06 -68.21 58.03
N ARG A 393 31.60 -69.42 57.90
CA ARG A 393 32.16 -70.28 58.97
C ARG A 393 32.63 -71.61 58.37
N SER A 394 33.95 -71.79 58.22
CA SER A 394 34.73 -72.85 58.90
C SER A 394 36.04 -73.23 58.18
N LEU A 395 37.13 -73.17 58.96
CA LEU A 395 38.43 -73.89 58.87
C LEU A 395 39.55 -73.44 57.89
N LEU A 396 40.52 -72.72 58.48
CA LEU A 396 41.96 -73.05 58.64
C LEU A 396 42.51 -74.28 57.86
N TRP A 397 43.53 -74.12 57.00
CA TRP A 397 44.98 -74.24 57.30
C TRP A 397 45.86 -74.11 56.03
N GLN A 398 47.18 -74.04 56.25
CA GLN A 398 48.30 -73.61 55.40
C GLN A 398 48.58 -74.42 54.10
N CYS A 399 49.13 -73.79 53.04
CA CYS A 399 50.52 -73.99 52.56
C CYS A 399 50.82 -73.42 51.14
N GLN A 400 52.07 -72.90 51.05
CA GLN A 400 53.00 -72.60 49.96
C GLN A 400 52.65 -72.78 48.45
N HIS A 401 52.81 -71.66 47.72
CA HIS A 401 53.53 -71.43 46.44
C HIS A 401 53.12 -72.15 45.12
N PRO A 402 53.52 -71.58 43.95
CA PRO A 402 52.62 -71.32 42.81
C PRO A 402 52.80 -72.30 41.64
N THR A 403 51.79 -72.43 40.76
CA THR A 403 52.00 -72.71 39.33
C THR A 403 50.75 -72.48 38.47
N ARG A 404 51.08 -72.11 37.22
CA ARG A 404 50.31 -71.86 36.00
C ARG A 404 49.02 -72.68 35.71
N SER A 405 48.09 -71.93 35.11
CA SER A 405 47.24 -72.26 33.95
C SER A 405 46.06 -73.22 34.12
N TRP A 406 45.03 -72.94 33.31
CA TRP A 406 43.79 -73.68 33.06
C TRP A 406 42.65 -73.39 34.05
N ILE A 407 41.70 -72.55 33.61
CA ILE A 407 40.25 -72.84 33.49
C ILE A 407 39.61 -71.61 32.81
N THR A 408 39.67 -71.62 31.49
CA THR A 408 38.54 -71.25 30.64
C THR A 408 37.51 -72.39 30.70
N LEU A 409 36.22 -72.05 30.55
CA LEU A 409 35.02 -72.93 30.63
C LEU A 409 34.42 -73.14 32.02
N ALA A 410 33.61 -72.16 32.48
CA ALA A 410 32.34 -72.40 33.20
C ALA A 410 31.58 -71.08 33.50
N VAL A 411 31.36 -70.20 32.52
CA VAL A 411 30.30 -69.17 32.60
C VAL A 411 29.69 -68.92 31.20
N PHE A 412 29.35 -70.01 30.51
CA PHE A 412 28.46 -70.00 29.35
C PHE A 412 27.37 -71.02 29.66
N GLY A 413 26.23 -70.57 30.18
CA GLY A 413 25.14 -71.47 30.55
C GLY A 413 24.25 -71.00 31.70
N ALA A 414 23.85 -69.72 31.73
CA ALA A 414 22.71 -69.25 32.53
C ALA A 414 22.36 -67.80 32.11
N GLY A 415 21.64 -67.65 30.99
CA GLY A 415 21.22 -66.34 30.50
C GLY A 415 20.55 -66.32 29.13
N CYS A 416 20.05 -67.46 28.66
CA CYS A 416 19.27 -67.58 27.43
C CYS A 416 17.95 -68.27 27.73
N ALA A 417 17.06 -67.55 28.42
CA ALA A 417 15.63 -67.82 28.49
C ALA A 417 14.97 -66.61 29.16
N LEU A 418 14.71 -65.55 28.40
CA LEU A 418 13.67 -64.52 28.56
C LEU A 418 14.09 -63.30 27.73
N LEU A 419 13.15 -62.81 26.91
CA LEU A 419 13.29 -61.74 25.91
C LEU A 419 13.79 -62.22 24.54
N GLY A 420 12.92 -62.97 23.86
CA GLY A 420 12.89 -62.93 22.41
C GLY A 420 12.41 -61.54 21.98
N LEU A 421 13.24 -60.84 21.22
CA LEU A 421 12.85 -60.00 20.09
C LEU A 421 14.12 -59.68 19.31
N ALA A 422 14.12 -60.11 18.06
CA ALA A 422 15.16 -59.87 17.09
C ALA A 422 15.22 -58.38 16.72
N SER A 423 16.43 -57.83 16.69
CA SER A 423 16.74 -56.61 15.93
C SER A 423 18.13 -56.75 15.32
N LEU A 424 18.13 -56.67 13.99
CA LEU A 424 19.24 -56.78 13.05
C LEU A 424 20.55 -56.15 13.53
N VAL A 425 21.62 -56.94 13.43
CA VAL A 425 22.98 -56.44 13.23
C VAL A 425 23.12 -56.11 11.74
N LEU A 426 23.27 -54.85 11.38
CA LEU A 426 23.82 -54.47 10.08
C LEU A 426 25.35 -54.59 10.17
N VAL A 427 25.87 -55.74 9.74
CA VAL A 427 27.28 -55.86 9.35
C VAL A 427 27.39 -55.30 7.94
N TRP A 428 28.20 -54.27 7.78
CA TRP A 428 28.66 -53.77 6.49
C TRP A 428 29.74 -54.73 5.96
N ASP A 429 29.46 -55.42 4.85
CA ASP A 429 30.46 -56.13 4.07
C ASP A 429 30.43 -55.62 2.61
N PRO A 430 31.51 -54.99 2.11
CA PRO A 430 31.61 -54.54 0.74
C PRO A 430 32.15 -55.67 -0.13
N ARG A 431 31.24 -56.44 -0.74
CA ARG A 431 31.41 -57.21 -1.99
C ARG A 431 30.17 -58.08 -2.19
N VAL A 432 29.39 -57.80 -3.23
CA VAL A 432 28.74 -58.77 -4.16
C VAL A 432 27.67 -58.02 -4.97
N TYR A 433 27.86 -58.11 -6.29
CA TYR A 433 26.96 -57.74 -7.39
C TYR A 433 25.61 -58.47 -7.33
N GLY A 434 24.52 -57.87 -7.84
CA GLY A 434 23.41 -58.66 -8.38
C GLY A 434 22.02 -58.04 -8.31
N ASP A 435 21.38 -58.00 -9.47
CA ASP A 435 20.07 -57.48 -9.87
C ASP A 435 18.80 -58.11 -9.22
N TRP A 436 17.75 -57.27 -9.19
CA TRP A 436 16.29 -57.48 -9.37
C TRP A 436 15.51 -58.71 -8.81
N ASN A 437 14.39 -58.35 -8.12
CA ASN A 437 13.01 -58.85 -8.26
C ASN A 437 12.50 -60.21 -7.68
N TYR A 438 11.41 -60.08 -6.91
CA TYR A 438 10.22 -60.95 -6.68
C TYR A 438 10.38 -62.43 -6.25
N LEU A 439 9.78 -62.81 -5.10
CA LEU A 439 8.63 -63.74 -5.05
C LEU A 439 7.95 -63.79 -3.65
N ILE A 440 6.62 -63.89 -3.68
CA ILE A 440 5.65 -64.13 -2.59
C ILE A 440 5.31 -65.63 -2.53
N ALA A 441 4.99 -66.17 -1.35
CA ALA A 441 3.96 -67.22 -1.04
C ALA A 441 4.29 -67.88 0.32
N ASP A 442 3.45 -67.77 1.36
CA ASP A 442 2.31 -68.66 1.75
C ASP A 442 2.70 -69.42 3.06
N LEU A 443 1.88 -69.80 4.05
CA LEU A 443 0.42 -69.87 4.27
C LEU A 443 0.14 -70.30 5.76
N PHE A 444 -1.07 -69.96 6.26
CA PHE A 444 -1.85 -70.50 7.43
C PHE A 444 -1.36 -70.34 8.89
N GLY A 445 -2.18 -69.99 9.90
CA GLY A 445 -3.63 -69.75 9.95
C GLY A 445 -4.18 -69.50 11.38
N GLY A 446 -5.39 -68.92 11.45
CA GLY A 446 -6.29 -68.75 12.63
C GLY A 446 -6.25 -67.34 13.26
N GLY A 447 -7.23 -66.43 13.17
CA GLY A 447 -8.71 -66.51 13.18
C GLY A 447 -9.21 -66.10 14.58
N VAL A 448 -9.80 -64.92 14.83
CA VAL A 448 -11.24 -64.54 14.76
C VAL A 448 -11.29 -62.98 14.85
N LEU A 449 -11.77 -62.20 13.86
CA LEU A 449 -13.13 -61.84 13.43
C LEU A 449 -13.84 -60.74 14.24
N PHE A 450 -13.87 -59.53 13.66
CA PHE A 450 -14.94 -58.51 13.52
C PHE A 450 -14.24 -57.17 13.23
N GLY A 451 -14.46 -56.43 12.15
CA GLY A 451 -15.38 -56.55 11.03
C GLY A 451 -15.56 -55.16 10.41
N ILE A 452 -15.04 -54.99 9.19
CA ILE A 452 -15.63 -54.26 8.04
C ILE A 452 -15.82 -52.73 8.18
N GLY A 453 -15.39 -51.87 7.27
CA GLY A 453 -14.79 -51.97 5.93
C GLY A 453 -14.03 -50.65 5.63
N GLY A 454 -13.28 -50.42 4.57
CA GLY A 454 -13.26 -50.92 3.19
C GLY A 454 -12.79 -49.69 2.36
N VAL A 455 -11.52 -49.61 1.95
CA VAL A 455 -10.91 -50.10 0.69
C VAL A 455 -11.13 -49.15 -0.52
N CYS A 456 -10.00 -48.51 -0.89
CA CYS A 456 -9.38 -48.32 -2.23
C CYS A 456 -10.16 -47.55 -3.35
N ILE A 457 -9.52 -46.83 -4.29
CA ILE A 457 -8.47 -47.23 -5.26
C ILE A 457 -7.73 -45.99 -5.84
N ARG A 458 -6.43 -46.20 -6.17
CA ARG A 458 -5.52 -45.64 -7.23
C ARG A 458 -6.13 -44.70 -8.30
N GLN A 459 -5.45 -43.82 -9.04
CA GLN A 459 -4.03 -43.57 -9.36
C GLN A 459 -3.96 -42.20 -10.09
N ALA A 460 -2.83 -41.49 -9.91
CA ALA A 460 -2.16 -40.53 -10.80
C ALA A 460 -2.93 -39.76 -11.90
N PHE A 461 -2.87 -38.42 -11.87
CA PHE A 461 -2.17 -37.62 -12.90
C PHE A 461 -2.07 -36.12 -12.52
N ARG A 462 -1.07 -35.47 -13.11
CA ARG A 462 -0.61 -34.07 -12.99
C ARG A 462 -1.72 -32.99 -13.05
N ARG A 463 -1.60 -31.93 -12.23
CA ARG A 463 -1.41 -30.50 -12.63
C ARG A 463 -1.85 -29.52 -11.51
N ARG A 464 -0.97 -28.52 -11.29
CA ARG A 464 -1.23 -27.13 -10.86
C ARG A 464 -2.71 -26.66 -10.80
N LEU A 465 -3.14 -26.16 -9.65
CA LEU A 465 -4.04 -25.01 -9.39
C LEU A 465 -4.09 -24.81 -7.84
N MET A 466 -3.63 -23.68 -7.30
CA MET A 466 -4.40 -22.46 -6.97
C MET A 466 -5.29 -22.57 -5.71
N LEU A 467 -5.08 -21.57 -4.83
CA LEU A 467 -6.07 -20.84 -4.02
C LEU A 467 -6.92 -21.58 -2.96
N GLY A 468 -6.77 -21.11 -1.72
CA GLY A 468 -7.75 -21.14 -0.64
C GLY A 468 -7.38 -20.06 0.39
N PHE A 469 -7.91 -18.84 0.28
CA PHE A 469 -9.00 -18.28 1.11
C PHE A 469 -8.64 -18.27 2.62
N LEU A 470 -8.48 -17.12 3.30
CA LEU A 470 -9.37 -15.96 3.49
C LEU A 470 -8.50 -14.72 3.83
N ASN A 471 -8.79 -13.50 3.35
CA ASN A 471 -9.82 -12.67 3.97
C ASN A 471 -10.34 -11.61 2.99
N GLN A 472 -11.65 -11.62 2.75
CA GLN A 472 -12.37 -10.61 1.98
C GLN A 472 -12.99 -9.58 2.93
N ALA A 473 -12.63 -8.32 2.76
CA ALA A 473 -13.54 -7.18 2.85
C ALA A 473 -12.89 -5.97 2.16
N ARG A 474 -13.63 -5.30 1.27
CA ARG A 474 -13.36 -3.96 0.65
C ARG A 474 -12.77 -3.87 -0.75
N ILE A 475 -13.14 -4.73 -1.69
CA ILE A 475 -13.09 -4.34 -3.13
C ILE A 475 -14.36 -4.85 -3.82
N ARG A 476 -15.44 -4.06 -3.72
CA ARG A 476 -16.60 -4.25 -4.61
C ARG A 476 -17.19 -2.95 -5.18
N ASP A 477 -16.61 -1.78 -4.91
CA ASP A 477 -17.19 -0.49 -5.34
C ASP A 477 -16.32 0.33 -6.30
N ALA A 478 -15.36 -0.27 -7.03
CA ALA A 478 -14.43 0.51 -7.87
C ALA A 478 -14.30 0.10 -9.35
N ILE A 479 -15.10 -0.86 -9.85
CA ILE A 479 -15.06 -1.23 -11.28
C ILE A 479 -16.49 -1.45 -11.79
N ALA A 480 -17.23 -0.36 -11.94
CA ALA A 480 -18.47 -0.30 -12.69
C ALA A 480 -18.78 1.13 -13.14
N GLU A 481 -17.87 1.82 -13.83
CA GLU A 481 -18.22 3.08 -14.52
C GLU A 481 -17.18 3.58 -15.55
N LEU A 482 -16.72 2.70 -16.47
CA LEU A 482 -15.88 3.14 -17.61
C LEU A 482 -16.32 2.57 -18.97
N THR A 483 -17.61 2.34 -19.17
CA THR A 483 -18.17 2.08 -20.51
C THR A 483 -19.60 2.61 -20.63
N THR A 484 -19.75 3.94 -20.71
CA THR A 484 -20.82 4.61 -21.48
C THR A 484 -20.64 6.12 -21.42
N ALA A 485 -20.08 6.71 -22.49
CA ALA A 485 -20.48 8.02 -23.04
C ALA A 485 -19.55 8.39 -24.20
N GLY A 486 -19.72 7.70 -25.32
CA GLY A 486 -19.61 8.35 -26.61
C GLY A 486 -21.01 8.83 -27.00
N LYS A 487 -21.22 10.15 -26.93
CA LYS A 487 -22.16 10.96 -27.72
C LYS A 487 -22.12 12.39 -27.22
#